data_AF-A0A661V3B6-F1
#
_entry.id   AF-A0A661V3B6-F1
#
_cell.length_a   1.000
_cell.length_b   1.000
_cell.length_c   1.000
_cell.angle_alpha   90.00
_cell.angle_beta   90.00
_cell.angle_gamma   90.00
#
_symmetry.space_group_name_H-M   'P 1'
#
loop_
_entity.id
_entity.type
_entity.pdbx_description
1 polymer ?
#
loop_
_entity_poly.entity_id
_entity_poly.type
_entity_poly.pdbx_seq_one_letter_code
_entity_poly.pdbx_strand_id
1 'polypeptide(L)'
;MTKKSTAEEQPQQTAKAGDGGIAVTGGIHAGRDVIMGDQYNDFRQQVARIETPAEFVAQLQALQRELAALKEQAGLPPQQAKEIEVVEENVQQALEEAQKPEPLGARITSTLSGAKGVMESLSGSVKAAVGLGAVLAQLIQVAFKLFG
;
A
#
# COMPACT_ATOMS: atom_id res chain seq x y z
N MET A 1 -19.76 -27.29 63.98
CA MET A 1 -20.44 -26.13 64.60
C MET A 1 -19.61 -24.89 64.25
N THR A 2 -19.87 -24.17 63.15
CA THR A 2 -20.78 -22.98 63.01
C THR A 2 -20.45 -21.86 64.04
N LYS A 3 -20.26 -20.56 63.77
CA LYS A 3 -20.70 -19.59 62.72
C LYS A 3 -19.86 -18.28 62.79
N LYS A 4 -19.79 -17.53 61.68
CA LYS A 4 -19.98 -16.05 61.54
C LYS A 4 -19.99 -15.76 60.02
N SER A 5 -21.07 -15.39 59.30
CA SER A 5 -22.07 -14.29 59.46
C SER A 5 -21.35 -12.95 59.59
N THR A 6 -21.42 -11.98 58.66
CA THR A 6 -22.57 -11.18 58.15
C THR A 6 -21.91 -9.98 57.39
N ALA A 7 -22.41 -9.31 56.34
CA ALA A 7 -23.53 -9.44 55.42
C ALA A 7 -23.41 -8.35 54.31
N GLU A 8 -24.33 -8.44 53.33
CA GLU A 8 -24.91 -7.35 52.51
C GLU A 8 -23.96 -6.67 51.48
N GLU A 9 -24.34 -6.37 50.24
CA GLU A 9 -25.67 -6.05 49.71
C GLU A 9 -25.62 -6.18 48.17
N GLN A 10 -26.63 -6.81 47.56
CA GLN A 10 -27.06 -6.46 46.21
C GLN A 10 -28.33 -5.63 46.38
N PRO A 11 -28.51 -4.54 45.61
CA PRO A 11 -29.41 -4.70 44.47
C PRO A 11 -29.07 -3.89 43.20
N GLN A 12 -29.28 -4.56 42.07
CA GLN A 12 -29.96 -4.12 40.84
C GLN A 12 -29.37 -3.01 39.92
N GLN A 13 -29.06 -3.48 38.71
CA GLN A 13 -29.33 -2.90 37.37
C GLN A 13 -29.06 -1.41 37.11
N THR A 14 -28.11 -1.16 36.19
CA THR A 14 -28.35 -0.22 35.07
C THR A 14 -27.67 -0.76 33.81
N ALA A 15 -28.46 -0.97 32.76
CA ALA A 15 -27.97 -1.20 31.42
C ALA A 15 -27.29 0.08 30.90
N LYS A 16 -26.12 -0.06 30.27
CA LYS A 16 -25.64 0.93 29.31
C LYS A 16 -24.83 0.24 28.23
N ALA A 17 -25.43 0.17 27.05
CA ALA A 17 -24.74 -0.05 25.79
C ALA A 17 -23.93 1.20 25.41
N GLY A 18 -22.86 0.99 24.65
CA GLY A 18 -21.88 1.99 24.23
C GLY A 18 -20.54 1.69 24.89
N ASP A 19 -19.41 1.64 24.22
CA ASP A 19 -19.05 2.25 22.94
C ASP A 19 -17.74 1.58 22.48
N GLY A 20 -17.48 1.64 21.17
CA GLY A 20 -16.39 0.95 20.50
C GLY A 20 -15.02 1.19 21.11
N GLY A 21 -14.21 0.13 21.12
CA GLY A 21 -12.85 0.18 21.61
C GLY A 21 -12.13 -1.14 21.40
N ILE A 22 -12.13 -1.66 20.17
CA ILE A 22 -11.13 -2.69 19.83
C ILE A 22 -9.81 -1.95 19.66
N ALA A 23 -9.05 -1.87 20.74
CA ALA A 23 -7.64 -1.55 20.70
C ALA A 23 -6.92 -2.70 19.98
N VAL A 24 -6.82 -2.64 18.65
CA VAL A 24 -5.94 -3.54 17.89
C VAL A 24 -4.53 -2.97 17.96
N THR A 25 -3.88 -3.17 19.11
CA THR A 25 -2.42 -3.14 19.22
C THR A 25 -1.98 -4.59 19.32
N GLY A 26 -1.89 -5.26 18.17
CA GLY A 26 -1.51 -6.67 18.10
C GLY A 26 -1.09 -6.99 16.68
N GLY A 27 0.18 -7.37 16.53
CA GLY A 27 0.77 -7.74 15.25
C GLY A 27 -0.09 -8.75 14.50
N ILE A 28 -0.65 -8.33 13.37
CA ILE A 28 -1.45 -9.18 12.51
C ILE A 28 -0.49 -10.01 11.65
N HIS A 29 -0.07 -11.15 12.22
CA HIS A 29 0.32 -12.33 11.44
C HIS A 29 -0.89 -13.27 11.37
N ALA A 30 -1.97 -12.82 10.71
CA ALA A 30 -3.13 -13.64 10.43
C ALA A 30 -3.47 -13.54 8.95
N GLY A 31 -2.98 -14.53 8.18
CA GLY A 31 -3.43 -14.79 6.83
C GLY A 31 -2.66 -14.05 5.74
N ARG A 32 -1.62 -14.71 5.20
CA ARG A 32 -0.88 -14.33 3.98
C ARG A 32 -1.76 -14.07 2.74
N ASP A 33 -3.08 -14.27 2.81
CA ASP A 33 -4.03 -14.19 1.70
C ASP A 33 -5.08 -13.07 1.81
N VAL A 34 -5.35 -12.52 3.01
CA VAL A 34 -6.31 -11.39 3.19
C VAL A 34 -5.58 -10.03 3.14
N ILE A 35 -4.25 -10.04 3.31
CA ILE A 35 -3.40 -8.84 3.43
C ILE A 35 -3.18 -8.14 2.08
N MET A 36 -3.20 -8.83 0.93
CA MET A 36 -2.86 -8.17 -0.35
C MET A 36 -3.88 -7.09 -0.75
N GLY A 37 -5.18 -7.31 -0.51
CA GLY A 37 -6.20 -6.30 -0.82
C GLY A 37 -6.09 -5.06 0.06
N ASP A 38 -5.76 -5.27 1.34
CA ASP A 38 -5.62 -4.22 2.34
C ASP A 38 -4.31 -3.43 2.15
N GLN A 39 -3.20 -4.13 1.87
CA GLN A 39 -1.88 -3.54 1.63
C GLN A 39 -1.89 -2.54 0.47
N TYR A 40 -2.49 -2.88 -0.68
CA TYR A 40 -2.59 -1.92 -1.79
C TYR A 40 -3.57 -0.78 -1.48
N ASN A 41 -4.59 -1.02 -0.65
CA ASN A 41 -5.50 0.03 -0.22
C ASN A 41 -4.80 1.04 0.70
N ASP A 42 -4.03 0.59 1.69
CA ASP A 42 -3.18 1.43 2.52
C ASP A 42 -2.13 2.16 1.69
N PHE A 43 -1.48 1.48 0.74
CA PHE A 43 -0.49 2.10 -0.12
C PHE A 43 -1.09 3.21 -0.98
N ARG A 44 -2.31 3.01 -1.51
CA ARG A 44 -3.07 4.05 -2.20
C ARG A 44 -3.47 5.20 -1.28
N GLN A 45 -3.89 4.93 -0.05
CA GLN A 45 -4.22 5.98 0.93
C GLN A 45 -2.99 6.84 1.26
N GLN A 46 -1.81 6.23 1.38
CA GLN A 46 -0.55 6.96 1.58
C GLN A 46 -0.22 7.83 0.36
N VAL A 47 -0.37 7.30 -0.86
CA VAL A 47 -0.14 8.07 -2.10
C VAL A 47 -1.10 9.26 -2.21
N ALA A 48 -2.33 9.15 -1.72
CA ALA A 48 -3.32 10.23 -1.77
C ALA A 48 -2.94 11.45 -0.93
N ARG A 49 -2.10 11.22 0.09
CA ARG A 49 -1.68 12.22 1.07
C ARG A 49 -0.31 12.81 0.74
N ILE A 50 0.31 12.44 -0.38
CA ILE A 50 1.59 13.02 -0.77
C ILE A 50 1.37 14.50 -1.09
N GLU A 51 2.13 15.36 -0.41
CA GLU A 51 2.08 16.80 -0.61
C GLU A 51 3.44 17.38 -1.04
N THR A 52 4.52 16.60 -0.88
CA THR A 52 5.89 17.07 -1.15
C THR A 52 6.65 16.16 -2.13
N PRO A 53 7.64 16.70 -2.87
CA PRO A 53 8.54 15.89 -3.70
C PRO A 53 9.29 14.79 -2.92
N ALA A 54 9.67 15.06 -1.68
CA ALA A 54 10.38 14.08 -0.84
C ALA A 54 9.49 12.87 -0.50
N GLU A 55 8.22 13.11 -0.17
CA GLU A 55 7.24 12.03 0.06
C GLU A 55 6.95 11.25 -1.23
N PHE A 56 6.90 11.93 -2.37
CA PHE A 56 6.76 11.27 -3.68
C PHE A 56 7.93 10.32 -3.96
N VAL A 57 9.16 10.78 -3.76
CA VAL A 57 10.38 9.97 -3.87
C VAL A 57 10.33 8.77 -2.93
N ALA A 58 9.92 8.96 -1.68
CA ALA A 58 9.77 7.86 -0.72
C ALA A 58 8.76 6.82 -1.18
N GLN A 59 7.63 7.23 -1.78
CA GLN A 59 6.64 6.29 -2.30
C GLN A 59 7.07 5.58 -3.58
N LEU A 60 7.86 6.22 -4.45
CA LEU A 60 8.49 5.52 -5.56
C LEU A 60 9.47 4.44 -5.07
N GLN A 61 10.24 4.70 -4.02
CA GLN A 61 11.12 3.69 -3.40
C GLN A 61 10.33 2.55 -2.75
N ALA A 62 9.20 2.85 -2.09
CA ALA A 62 8.34 1.81 -1.54
C ALA A 62 7.74 0.94 -2.67
N LEU A 63 7.32 1.56 -3.77
CA LEU A 63 6.81 0.84 -4.94
C LEU A 63 7.86 -0.09 -5.55
N GLN A 64 9.13 0.32 -5.62
CA GLN A 64 10.21 -0.57 -6.07
C GLN A 64 10.35 -1.82 -5.20
N ARG A 65 10.21 -1.70 -3.88
CA ARG A 65 10.29 -2.85 -2.97
C ARG A 65 9.13 -3.81 -3.20
N GLU A 66 7.93 -3.29 -3.45
CA GLU A 66 6.76 -4.10 -3.79
C GLU A 66 6.93 -4.82 -5.13
N LEU A 67 7.52 -4.17 -6.13
CA LEU A 67 7.82 -4.78 -7.43
C LEU A 67 8.88 -5.88 -7.30
N ALA A 68 9.94 -5.64 -6.53
CA ALA A 68 10.96 -6.65 -6.24
C ALA A 68 10.35 -7.87 -5.52
N ALA A 69 9.54 -7.62 -4.50
CA ALA A 69 8.83 -8.69 -3.77
C ALA A 69 7.87 -9.47 -4.69
N LEU A 70 7.21 -8.79 -5.64
CA LEU A 70 6.35 -9.43 -6.63
C LEU A 70 7.16 -10.30 -7.60
N LYS A 71 8.32 -9.83 -8.07
CA LYS A 71 9.23 -10.57 -8.95
C LYS A 71 9.78 -11.83 -8.27
N GLU A 72 9.98 -11.78 -6.96
CA GLU A 72 10.43 -12.93 -6.15
C GLU A 72 9.31 -13.91 -5.78
N GLN A 73 8.06 -13.66 -6.15
CA GLN A 73 6.96 -14.59 -5.87
C GLN A 73 7.17 -15.93 -6.59
N ALA A 74 7.14 -17.01 -5.81
CA ALA A 74 7.23 -18.36 -6.33
C ALA A 74 6.07 -18.65 -7.30
N GLY A 75 6.41 -19.13 -8.50
CA GLY A 75 5.43 -19.48 -9.53
C GLY A 75 5.15 -18.39 -10.56
N LEU A 76 5.84 -17.24 -10.50
CA LEU A 76 5.77 -16.23 -11.55
C LEU A 76 6.46 -16.74 -12.84
N PRO A 77 5.77 -16.79 -13.99
CA PRO A 77 6.36 -17.12 -15.28
C PRO A 77 7.52 -16.18 -15.65
N PRO A 78 8.58 -16.67 -16.32
CA PRO A 78 9.72 -15.84 -16.69
C PRO A 78 9.37 -14.61 -17.54
N GLN A 79 8.33 -14.72 -18.37
CA GLN A 79 7.86 -13.60 -19.18
C GLN A 79 7.27 -12.48 -18.30
N GLN A 80 6.45 -12.83 -17.32
CA GLN A 80 5.88 -11.86 -16.37
C GLN A 80 6.97 -11.26 -15.49
N ALA A 81 7.98 -12.04 -15.09
CA ALA A 81 9.13 -11.53 -14.35
C ALA A 81 9.88 -10.43 -15.12
N LYS A 82 10.09 -10.62 -16.43
CA LYS A 82 10.68 -9.59 -17.31
C LYS A 82 9.79 -8.35 -17.45
N GLU A 83 8.47 -8.53 -17.54
CA GLU A 83 7.54 -7.40 -17.60
C GLU A 83 7.58 -6.59 -16.30
N ILE A 84 7.67 -7.25 -15.13
CA ILE A 84 7.87 -6.56 -13.85
C ILE A 84 9.22 -5.85 -13.80
N GLU A 85 10.28 -6.46 -14.34
CA GLU A 85 11.61 -5.83 -14.43
C GLU A 85 11.55 -4.52 -15.23
N VAL A 86 10.84 -4.51 -16.38
CA VAL A 86 10.60 -3.28 -17.15
C VAL A 86 9.84 -2.23 -16.32
N VAL A 87 8.92 -2.66 -15.44
CA VAL A 87 8.22 -1.73 -14.55
C VAL A 87 9.17 -1.18 -13.48
N GLU A 88 10.03 -2.01 -12.90
CA GLU A 88 11.06 -1.58 -11.94
C GLU A 88 12.01 -0.55 -12.57
N GLU A 89 12.47 -0.79 -13.80
CA GLU A 89 13.32 0.15 -14.54
C GLU A 89 12.60 1.48 -14.78
N ASN A 90 11.33 1.46 -15.18
CA ASN A 90 10.55 2.67 -15.37
C ASN A 90 10.34 3.43 -14.04
N VAL A 91 10.03 2.75 -12.95
CA VAL A 91 9.89 3.38 -11.62
C VAL A 91 11.24 3.95 -11.16
N GLN A 92 12.35 3.26 -11.43
CA GLN A 92 13.71 3.75 -11.15
C GLN A 92 14.01 5.04 -11.93
N GLN A 93 13.71 5.08 -13.23
CA GLN A 93 13.91 6.28 -14.04
C GLN A 93 13.06 7.46 -13.55
N ALA A 94 11.80 7.20 -13.15
CA ALA A 94 10.94 8.22 -12.57
C ALA A 94 11.49 8.73 -11.22
N LEU A 95 12.06 7.84 -10.40
CA LEU A 95 12.70 8.17 -9.14
C LEU A 95 13.93 9.07 -9.36
N GLU A 96 14.81 8.70 -10.30
CA GLU A 96 16.00 9.49 -10.64
C GLU A 96 15.61 10.88 -11.16
N GLU A 97 14.57 10.96 -11.99
CA GLU A 97 14.07 12.24 -12.49
C GLU A 97 13.48 13.12 -11.38
N ALA A 98 12.71 12.53 -10.46
CA ALA A 98 12.12 13.24 -9.33
C ALA A 98 13.15 13.77 -8.31
N GLN A 99 14.35 13.18 -8.28
CA GLN A 99 15.46 13.60 -7.41
C GLN A 99 16.34 14.69 -8.03
N LYS A 100 16.13 15.05 -9.30
CA LYS A 100 16.91 16.12 -9.93
C LYS A 100 16.62 17.48 -9.28
N PRO A 101 17.57 18.43 -9.34
CA PRO A 101 17.33 19.80 -8.89
C PRO A 101 16.16 20.46 -9.61
N GLU A 102 15.97 20.12 -10.90
CA GLU A 102 14.85 20.55 -11.73
C GLU A 102 14.19 19.30 -12.34
N PRO A 103 13.23 18.67 -11.64
CA PRO A 103 12.52 17.50 -12.14
C PRO A 103 11.63 17.86 -13.33
N LEU A 104 11.63 17.01 -14.36
CA LEU A 104 10.71 17.15 -15.48
C LEU A 104 9.44 16.33 -15.24
N GLY A 105 8.35 16.96 -14.78
CA GLY A 105 7.08 16.30 -14.50
C GLY A 105 6.52 15.50 -15.69
N ALA A 106 6.66 16.03 -16.91
CA ALA A 106 6.28 15.31 -18.13
C ALA A 106 7.05 13.99 -18.34
N ARG A 107 8.33 13.95 -17.94
CA ARG A 107 9.15 12.74 -18.04
C ARG A 107 8.76 11.75 -16.95
N ILE A 108 8.60 12.20 -15.70
CA ILE A 108 8.15 11.36 -14.58
C ILE A 108 6.80 10.70 -14.93
N THR A 109 5.82 11.50 -15.35
CA THR A 109 4.47 11.01 -15.69
C THR A 109 4.48 10.08 -16.90
N SER A 110 5.27 10.36 -17.93
CA SER A 110 5.42 9.47 -19.10
C SER A 110 6.00 8.12 -18.70
N THR A 111 7.07 8.11 -17.91
CA THR A 111 7.70 6.86 -17.47
C THR A 111 6.78 6.05 -16.56
N LEU A 112 6.10 6.69 -15.60
CA LEU A 112 5.11 6.01 -14.76
C LEU A 112 3.88 5.53 -15.54
N SER A 113 3.49 6.21 -16.62
CA SER A 113 2.43 5.75 -17.52
C SER A 113 2.84 4.50 -18.29
N GLY A 114 4.10 4.41 -18.72
CA GLY A 114 4.68 3.20 -19.30
C GLY A 114 4.65 2.03 -18.31
N ALA A 115 5.12 2.26 -17.08
CA ALA A 115 5.06 1.31 -15.97
C ALA A 115 3.62 0.81 -15.73
N LYS A 116 2.64 1.73 -15.69
CA LYS A 116 1.22 1.39 -15.54
C LYS A 116 0.72 0.51 -16.66
N GLY A 117 1.03 0.84 -17.92
CA GLY A 117 0.60 0.07 -19.08
C GLY A 117 1.06 -1.38 -19.03
N VAL A 118 2.31 -1.61 -18.60
CA VAL A 118 2.84 -2.96 -18.40
C VAL A 118 2.11 -3.69 -17.26
N MET A 119 1.89 -3.03 -16.12
CA MET A 119 1.11 -3.61 -15.02
C MET A 119 -0.35 -3.92 -15.41
N GLU A 120 -0.97 -3.10 -16.26
CA GLU A 120 -2.31 -3.38 -16.78
C GLU A 120 -2.33 -4.60 -17.69
N SER A 121 -1.28 -4.81 -18.51
CA SER A 121 -1.15 -6.04 -19.30
C SER A 121 -1.01 -7.28 -18.40
N LEU A 122 -0.26 -7.15 -17.29
CA LEU A 122 -0.10 -8.21 -16.31
C LEU A 122 -1.37 -8.47 -15.47
N SER A 123 -2.26 -7.49 -15.34
CA SER A 123 -3.44 -7.56 -14.45
C SER A 123 -4.40 -8.73 -14.72
N GLY A 124 -4.45 -9.24 -15.96
CA GLY A 124 -5.25 -10.41 -16.32
C GLY A 124 -4.69 -11.75 -15.82
N SER A 125 -3.45 -11.78 -15.36
CA SER A 125 -2.75 -13.01 -14.95
C SER A 125 -2.04 -12.89 -13.59
N VAL A 126 -1.72 -11.68 -13.15
CA VAL A 126 -1.09 -11.36 -11.87
C VAL A 126 -2.01 -10.44 -11.07
N LYS A 127 -2.64 -10.97 -10.02
CA LYS A 127 -3.60 -10.22 -9.19
C LYS A 127 -2.98 -8.96 -8.56
N ALA A 128 -1.72 -9.04 -8.13
CA ALA A 128 -0.97 -7.89 -7.58
C ALA A 128 -0.82 -6.74 -8.58
N ALA A 129 -0.77 -7.03 -9.87
CA ALA A 129 -0.58 -6.01 -10.91
C ALA A 129 -1.81 -5.08 -11.04
N VAL A 130 -3.02 -5.53 -10.67
CA VAL A 130 -4.20 -4.65 -10.56
C VAL A 130 -3.98 -3.58 -9.49
N GLY A 131 -3.51 -3.99 -8.30
CA GLY A 131 -3.26 -3.09 -7.16
C GLY A 131 -2.13 -2.11 -7.46
N LEU A 132 -1.00 -2.62 -7.94
CA LEU A 132 0.16 -1.81 -8.32
C LEU A 132 -0.15 -0.87 -9.51
N GLY A 133 -0.94 -1.32 -10.49
CA GLY A 133 -1.41 -0.48 -11.58
C GLY A 133 -2.27 0.70 -11.10
N ALA A 134 -3.12 0.49 -10.10
CA ALA A 134 -3.89 1.56 -9.47
C ALA A 134 -3.01 2.54 -8.68
N VAL A 135 -1.97 2.03 -7.99
CA VAL A 135 -0.99 2.86 -7.29
C VAL A 135 -0.20 3.72 -8.27
N LEU A 136 0.28 3.14 -9.37
CA LEU A 136 0.96 3.85 -10.45
C LEU A 136 0.08 4.96 -11.04
N ALA A 137 -1.21 4.68 -11.28
CA ALA A 137 -2.17 5.69 -11.75
C ALA A 137 -2.26 6.89 -10.81
N GLN A 138 -2.22 6.63 -9.51
CA GLN A 138 -2.32 7.66 -8.49
C GLN A 138 -1.01 8.45 -8.33
N LEU A 139 0.14 7.77 -8.41
CA LEU A 139 1.45 8.43 -8.44
C LEU A 139 1.59 9.33 -9.67
N ILE A 140 1.03 8.98 -10.83
CA ILE A 140 0.98 9.86 -12.01
C ILE A 140 0.23 11.15 -11.69
N GLN A 141 -0.93 11.08 -11.04
CA GLN A 141 -1.70 12.26 -10.65
C GLN A 141 -0.93 13.15 -9.66
N VAL A 142 -0.28 12.55 -8.68
CA VAL A 142 0.58 13.27 -7.73
C VAL A 142 1.76 13.91 -8.45
N ALA A 143 2.41 13.21 -9.39
CA ALA A 143 3.51 13.76 -10.17
C ALA A 143 3.07 14.98 -10.99
N PHE A 144 1.88 14.96 -11.60
CA PHE A 144 1.30 16.14 -12.25
C PHE A 144 1.07 17.30 -11.28
N LYS A 145 0.60 17.03 -10.06
CA LYS A 145 0.39 18.05 -9.04
C LYS A 145 1.70 18.68 -8.55
N LEU A 146 2.75 17.89 -8.40
CA LEU A 146 4.01 18.31 -7.78
C LEU A 146 5.04 18.88 -8.76
N PHE A 147 5.03 18.41 -10.01
CA PHE A 147 6.07 18.73 -11.01
C PHE A 147 5.51 19.20 -12.36
N GLY A 148 4.17 19.29 -12.48
CA GLY A 148 3.47 19.73 -13.68
C GLY A 148 3.21 21.23 -13.72
#